data_AF-A0A6H9YRJ1-F1
#
_entry.id   AF-A0A6H9YRJ1-F1
#
_cell.length_a   1.000
_cell.length_b   1.000
_cell.length_c   1.000
_cell.angle_alpha   90.00
_cell.angle_beta   90.00
_cell.angle_gamma   90.00
#
_symmetry.space_group_name_H-M   'P 1'
#
loop_
_entity.id
_entity.type
_entity.pdbx_description
1 polymer ?
#
loop_
_entity_poly.entity_id
_entity_poly.type
_entity_poly.pdbx_seq_one_letter_code
_entity_poly.pdbx_strand_id
1 'polypeptide(L)'
;MPGIKGARTALQAVLRGHAHGDVSACRYVDVRGPFATKKKGPLRGDCTKGMRDGPHDLRPRERQALWEIRVTGGRLTKPTEAVIPSLGLQYDHGEFLSPQPTFTLRRLGGRWMVVK
;
A
#
# COMPACT_ATOMS: atom_id res chain seq x y z
N MET A 1 15.10 3.99 -5.03
CA MET A 1 15.59 2.62 -4.73
C MET A 1 15.24 1.69 -5.89
N PRO A 2 16.23 1.03 -6.51
CA PRO A 2 16.01 0.06 -7.57
C PRO A 2 15.45 -1.28 -7.03
N GLY A 3 14.84 -2.06 -7.92
CA GLY A 3 14.41 -3.44 -7.66
C GLY A 3 13.26 -3.61 -6.65
N ILE A 4 13.05 -4.86 -6.22
CA ILE A 4 11.93 -5.26 -5.35
C ILE A 4 11.93 -4.54 -4.01
N LYS A 5 13.11 -4.20 -3.47
CA LYS A 5 13.23 -3.44 -2.21
C LYS A 5 12.52 -2.09 -2.30
N GLY A 6 12.67 -1.38 -3.43
CA GLY A 6 11.97 -0.12 -3.66
C GLY A 6 10.45 -0.28 -3.71
N ALA A 7 9.95 -1.35 -4.33
CA ALA A 7 8.52 -1.65 -4.36
C ALA A 7 7.97 -1.98 -2.96
N ARG A 8 8.68 -2.80 -2.19
CA ARG A 8 8.33 -3.12 -0.79
C ARG A 8 8.26 -1.86 0.07
N THR A 9 9.28 -1.00 0.00
CA THR A 9 9.30 0.27 0.73
C THR A 9 8.14 1.19 0.35
N ALA A 10 7.80 1.29 -0.94
CA ALA A 10 6.68 2.11 -1.40
C ALA A 10 5.34 1.56 -0.88
N LEU A 11 5.08 0.25 -0.99
CA LEU A 11 3.87 -0.36 -0.45
C LEU A 11 3.77 -0.18 1.07
N GLN A 12 4.87 -0.39 1.79
CA GLN A 12 4.93 -0.20 3.24
C GLN A 12 4.57 1.24 3.62
N ALA A 13 5.08 2.23 2.90
CA ALA A 13 4.76 3.63 3.14
C ALA A 13 3.27 3.94 2.88
N VAL A 14 2.67 3.36 1.85
CA VAL A 14 1.23 3.51 1.55
C VAL A 14 0.38 2.92 2.67
N LEU A 15 0.66 1.69 3.10
CA LEU A 15 -0.12 0.99 4.12
C LEU A 15 0.00 1.67 5.50
N ARG A 16 1.22 2.07 5.88
CA ARG A 16 1.43 2.87 7.10
C ARG A 16 0.75 4.22 7.01
N GLY A 17 0.90 4.90 5.87
CA GLY A 17 0.29 6.21 5.66
C GLY A 17 -1.22 6.18 5.83
N HIS A 18 -1.88 5.15 5.30
CA HIS A 18 -3.31 4.93 5.48
C HIS A 18 -3.71 4.75 6.96
N ALA A 19 -2.91 4.04 7.76
CA ALA A 19 -3.16 3.87 9.19
C ALA A 19 -2.85 5.10 10.05
N HIS A 20 -2.08 6.06 9.51
CA HIS A 20 -1.72 7.32 10.18
C HIS A 20 -2.50 8.53 9.69
N GLY A 21 -3.24 8.44 8.58
CA GLY A 21 -3.84 9.63 7.98
C GLY A 21 -2.86 10.45 7.13
N ASP A 22 -1.71 9.87 6.77
CA ASP A 22 -0.62 10.58 6.10
C ASP A 22 -0.85 10.66 4.58
N VAL A 23 -1.35 11.82 4.15
CA VAL A 23 -1.59 12.14 2.75
C VAL A 23 -0.30 12.18 1.91
N SER A 24 0.87 12.35 2.52
CA SER A 24 2.15 12.36 1.78
C SER A 24 2.43 11.00 1.13
N ALA A 25 1.84 9.92 1.65
CA ALA A 25 1.92 8.58 1.10
C ALA A 25 1.29 8.46 -0.31
N CYS A 26 0.41 9.39 -0.70
CA CYS A 26 -0.14 9.45 -2.06
C CYS A 26 0.93 9.60 -3.14
N ARG A 27 2.13 10.08 -2.80
CA ARG A 27 3.27 10.13 -3.72
C ARG A 27 3.75 8.76 -4.22
N TYR A 28 3.28 7.68 -3.59
CA TYR A 28 3.55 6.29 -3.91
C TYR A 28 2.31 5.55 -4.43
N VAL A 29 1.25 6.28 -4.78
CA VAL A 29 0.03 5.72 -5.37
C VAL A 29 -0.09 6.25 -6.79
N ASP A 30 -0.36 5.37 -7.75
CA ASP A 30 -0.77 5.83 -9.08
C ASP A 30 -2.22 6.29 -9.01
N VAL A 31 -2.45 7.60 -9.04
CA VAL A 31 -3.78 8.22 -8.95
C VAL A 31 -4.72 7.82 -10.10
N ARG A 32 -4.17 7.29 -11.20
CA ARG A 32 -4.95 6.76 -12.33
C ARG A 32 -5.17 5.24 -12.20
N GLY A 33 -4.46 4.60 -11.28
CA GLY A 33 -4.50 3.16 -11.06
C GLY A 33 -5.77 2.68 -10.33
N PRO A 34 -6.20 1.42 -10.52
CA PRO A 34 -7.32 0.84 -9.80
C PRO A 34 -7.29 0.96 -8.28
N PHE A 35 -6.09 0.97 -7.67
CA PHE A 35 -5.93 1.13 -6.23
C PHE A 35 -6.46 2.47 -5.73
N ALA A 36 -6.22 3.55 -6.48
CA ALA A 36 -6.73 4.88 -6.17
C ALA A 36 -8.19 5.08 -6.59
N THR A 37 -8.55 4.61 -7.79
CA THR A 37 -9.80 5.00 -8.46
C THR A 37 -11.02 4.18 -8.05
N LYS A 38 -10.84 2.99 -7.46
CA LYS A 38 -11.96 2.15 -7.03
C LYS A 38 -12.73 2.79 -5.87
N LYS A 39 -14.02 3.09 -6.09
CA LYS A 39 -14.94 3.61 -5.07
C LYS A 39 -15.09 2.69 -3.85
N LYS A 40 -15.05 1.38 -4.05
CA LYS A 40 -15.11 0.36 -2.97
C LYS A 40 -13.72 -0.07 -2.47
N GLY A 41 -12.67 0.62 -2.87
CA GLY A 41 -11.29 0.36 -2.43
C GLY A 41 -10.90 1.19 -1.21
N PRO A 42 -9.69 0.96 -0.65
CA PRO A 42 -9.21 1.68 0.54
C PRO A 42 -9.10 3.20 0.32
N LEU A 43 -8.94 3.63 -0.94
CA LEU A 43 -8.84 5.05 -1.29
C LEU A 43 -10.14 5.66 -1.83
N ARG A 44 -11.21 4.89 -2.00
CA ARG A 44 -12.55 5.37 -2.38
C ARG A 44 -12.64 6.30 -3.61
N GLY A 45 -11.68 6.23 -4.54
CA GLY A 45 -11.63 7.10 -5.71
C GLY A 45 -10.82 8.38 -5.54
N ASP A 46 -10.34 8.69 -4.34
CA ASP A 46 -9.54 9.88 -4.02
C ASP A 46 -8.48 9.52 -2.99
N CYS A 47 -7.21 9.53 -3.42
CA CYS A 47 -6.11 9.16 -2.54
C CYS A 47 -6.02 10.03 -1.29
N THR A 48 -6.17 11.35 -1.42
CA THR A 48 -6.02 12.27 -0.30
C THR A 48 -7.10 12.02 0.74
N LYS A 49 -8.36 11.93 0.29
CA LYS A 49 -9.50 11.64 1.16
C LYS A 49 -9.36 10.27 1.81
N GLY A 50 -9.08 9.24 1.02
CA GLY A 50 -8.93 7.87 1.52
C GLY A 50 -7.75 7.69 2.48
N MET A 51 -6.66 8.43 2.31
CA MET A 51 -5.58 8.45 3.31
C MET A 51 -6.05 9.10 4.60
N ARG A 52 -6.70 10.27 4.53
CA ARG A 52 -7.18 11.01 5.70
C ARG A 52 -8.22 10.23 6.51
N ASP A 53 -9.15 9.57 5.83
CA ASP A 53 -10.25 8.83 6.43
C ASP A 53 -9.81 7.44 6.91
N GLY A 54 -8.72 6.90 6.36
CA GLY A 54 -8.20 5.55 6.64
C GLY A 54 -8.12 5.15 8.11
N PRO A 55 -7.56 5.98 9.02
CA PRO A 55 -7.49 5.64 10.44
C PRO A 55 -8.85 5.43 11.11
N HIS A 56 -9.92 6.03 10.57
CA HIS A 56 -11.29 5.89 11.07
C HIS A 56 -12.00 4.65 10.49
N ASP A 57 -11.51 4.12 9.37
CA ASP A 57 -12.04 2.93 8.72
C ASP A 57 -11.44 1.63 9.25
N LEU A 58 -10.32 1.73 9.96
CA LEU A 58 -9.57 0.59 10.51
C LEU A 58 -10.01 0.30 11.94
N ARG A 59 -10.21 -0.98 12.26
CA ARG A 59 -10.36 -1.40 13.66
C ARG A 59 -9.05 -1.15 14.41
N PRO A 60 -9.08 -0.95 15.75
CA PRO A 60 -7.88 -0.67 16.52
C PRO A 60 -6.73 -1.66 16.30
N ARG A 61 -7.03 -2.97 16.24
CA ARG A 61 -6.03 -4.02 15.97
C ARG A 61 -5.47 -3.98 14.55
N GLU A 62 -6.29 -3.62 13.56
CA GLU A 62 -5.84 -3.45 12.17
C GLU A 62 -4.92 -2.25 12.03
N ARG A 63 -5.30 -1.15 12.68
CA ARG A 63 -4.49 0.07 12.71
C ARG A 63 -3.12 -0.19 13.34
N GLN A 64 -3.07 -0.91 14.47
CA GLN A 64 -1.81 -1.30 15.11
C GLN A 64 -0.94 -2.17 14.19
N ALA A 65 -1.53 -3.18 13.54
CA ALA A 65 -0.80 -4.02 12.58
C ALA A 65 -0.22 -3.20 11.42
N LEU A 66 -0.99 -2.26 10.89
CA LEU A 66 -0.55 -1.40 9.79
C LEU A 66 0.49 -0.36 10.20
N TRP A 67 0.57 0.06 11.47
CA TRP A 67 1.64 0.94 11.95
C TRP A 67 3.01 0.26 11.88
N GLU A 68 3.07 -1.00 12.28
CA GLU A 68 4.32 -1.75 12.39
C GLU A 68 4.65 -2.55 11.12
N ILE A 69 3.72 -2.58 10.15
CA ILE A 69 3.79 -3.45 8.98
C ILE A 69 5.16 -3.40 8.27
N ARG A 70 5.67 -4.58 7.96
CA ARG A 70 6.88 -4.85 7.19
C ARG A 70 6.50 -5.62 5.95
N VAL A 71 6.95 -5.16 4.79
CA VAL A 71 6.69 -5.83 3.51
C VAL A 71 7.92 -6.64 3.12
N THR A 72 7.86 -7.96 3.31
CA THR A 72 9.02 -8.87 3.12
C THR A 72 8.88 -9.75 1.89
N GLY A 73 7.66 -10.04 1.45
CA GLY A 73 7.39 -10.90 0.30
C GLY A 73 7.43 -10.21 -1.07
N GLY A 74 6.97 -10.93 -2.09
CA GLY A 74 6.81 -10.42 -3.45
C GLY A 74 8.04 -10.58 -4.34
N ARG A 75 7.80 -10.40 -5.65
CA ARG A 75 8.78 -10.59 -6.72
C ARG A 75 8.63 -9.53 -7.80
N LEU A 76 9.70 -9.33 -8.57
CA LEU A 76 9.62 -8.58 -9.82
C LEU A 76 8.99 -9.47 -10.89
N THR A 77 7.99 -8.96 -11.60
CA THR A 77 7.48 -9.57 -12.83
C THR A 77 8.16 -8.97 -14.06
N LYS A 78 8.58 -7.70 -13.96
CA LYS A 78 9.34 -6.96 -14.98
C LYS A 78 10.34 -6.03 -14.29
N PRO A 79 11.34 -5.46 -15.00
CA PRO A 79 12.26 -4.47 -14.40
C PRO A 79 11.54 -3.27 -13.75
N THR A 80 10.34 -2.95 -14.23
CA THR A 80 9.50 -1.83 -13.76
C THR A 80 8.19 -2.29 -13.13
N GLU A 81 8.01 -3.58 -12.83
CA GLU A 81 6.76 -4.10 -12.25
C GLU A 81 7.05 -5.14 -11.17
N ALA A 82 6.36 -5.00 -10.04
CA ALA A 82 6.46 -5.89 -8.89
C ALA A 82 5.08 -6.35 -8.45
N VAL A 83 5.00 -7.58 -7.98
CA VAL A 83 3.79 -8.14 -7.37
C VAL A 83 4.12 -8.61 -5.97
N ILE A 84 3.36 -8.14 -4.99
CA ILE A 84 3.52 -8.43 -3.58
C ILE A 84 2.23 -9.09 -3.07
N PRO A 85 2.24 -10.37 -2.68
CA PRO A 85 1.07 -11.01 -2.10
C PRO A 85 0.79 -10.47 -0.69
N SER A 86 -0.46 -10.51 -0.24
CA SER A 86 -0.83 -10.14 1.14
C SER A 86 -0.14 -11.01 2.19
N LEU A 87 0.15 -12.28 1.87
CA LEU A 87 1.00 -13.18 2.67
C LEU A 87 2.44 -12.67 2.85
N GLY A 88 2.88 -11.70 2.04
CA GLY A 88 4.16 -11.03 2.16
C GLY A 88 4.16 -9.85 3.12
N LEU A 89 3.06 -9.60 3.82
CA LEU A 89 2.91 -8.59 4.86
C LEU A 89 3.15 -9.21 6.23
N GLN A 90 4.00 -8.59 7.04
CA GLN A 90 4.32 -9.03 8.39
C GLN A 90 4.09 -7.88 9.37
N TYR A 91 3.65 -8.17 10.58
CA TYR A 91 3.44 -7.22 11.66
C TYR A 91 3.61 -7.95 12.99
N ASP A 92 4.13 -7.27 14.00
CA ASP A 92 4.49 -7.89 15.28
C ASP A 92 3.29 -7.92 16.23
N HIS A 93 2.39 -6.94 16.10
CA HIS A 93 1.18 -6.81 16.90
C HIS A 93 -0.05 -6.54 16.02
N GLY A 94 -1.22 -6.91 16.54
CA GLY A 94 -2.49 -6.72 15.84
C GLY A 94 -2.76 -7.77 14.76
N GLU A 95 -3.79 -7.50 13.96
CA GLU A 95 -4.18 -8.38 12.86
C GLU A 95 -4.71 -7.51 11.73
N PHE A 96 -4.21 -7.72 10.51
CA PHE A 96 -4.69 -7.06 9.31
C PHE A 96 -4.97 -8.09 8.22
N LEU A 97 -6.25 -8.26 7.91
CA LEU A 97 -6.70 -9.07 6.79
C LEU A 97 -6.89 -8.16 5.58
N SER A 98 -5.86 -8.11 4.73
CA SER A 98 -5.94 -7.36 3.48
C SER A 98 -7.09 -7.94 2.61
N PRO A 99 -8.09 -7.12 2.22
CA PRO A 99 -9.14 -7.58 1.29
C PRO A 99 -8.58 -7.83 -0.12
N GLN A 100 -7.35 -7.38 -0.38
CA GLN A 100 -6.65 -7.57 -1.64
C GLN A 100 -5.66 -8.72 -1.51
N PRO A 101 -5.74 -9.76 -2.37
CA PRO A 101 -4.83 -10.92 -2.29
C PRO A 101 -3.41 -10.58 -2.75
N THR A 102 -3.27 -9.57 -3.62
CA THR A 102 -2.00 -9.12 -4.16
C THR A 102 -2.03 -7.62 -4.39
N PHE A 103 -0.85 -6.99 -4.26
CA PHE A 103 -0.58 -5.61 -4.62
C PHE A 103 0.36 -5.58 -5.81
N THR A 104 0.01 -4.82 -6.84
CA THR A 104 0.86 -4.60 -8.00
C THR A 104 1.44 -3.19 -7.93
N LEU A 105 2.76 -3.11 -8.03
CA LEU A 105 3.49 -1.85 -8.10
C LEU A 105 4.16 -1.70 -9.46
N ARG A 106 4.16 -0.47 -9.98
CA ARG A 106 4.90 -0.11 -11.18
C ARG A 106 5.88 1.02 -10.91
N ARG A 107 7.01 0.99 -11.60
CA ARG A 107 8.00 2.05 -11.57
C ARG A 107 7.65 3.10 -12.63
N LEU A 108 7.13 4.24 -12.18
CA LEU A 108 6.70 5.37 -13.01
C LEU A 108 7.53 6.61 -12.61
N GLY A 109 8.12 7.31 -13.59
CA GLY A 109 8.95 8.49 -13.31
C GLY A 109 10.10 8.22 -12.33
N GLY A 110 10.67 7.01 -12.37
CA GLY A 110 11.75 6.58 -11.47
C GLY A 110 11.31 6.12 -10.07
N ARG A 111 10.02 6.26 -9.70
CA ARG A 111 9.47 5.91 -8.38
C ARG A 111 8.53 4.70 -8.48
N TRP A 112 8.53 3.86 -7.45
CA TRP A 112 7.56 2.78 -7.33
C TRP A 112 6.21 3.32 -6.84
N MET A 113 5.14 2.95 -7.52
CA MET A 113 3.78 3.36 -7.25
C MET A 113 2.86 2.15 -7.18
N VAL A 114 1.96 2.12 -6.19
CA VAL A 114 0.90 1.12 -6.06
C VAL A 114 -0.16 1.42 -7.10
N VAL A 115 -0.44 0.43 -7.95
CA VAL A 115 -1.37 0.54 -9.08
C VAL A 115 -2.64 -0.25 -8.80
N LYS A 116 -2.52 -1.46 -8.25
CA LYS A 116 -3.63 -2.38 -8.02
C LYS A 116 -3.45 -3.09 -6.71
#